data_AF-A0AAP0AX17-F1
#
_entry.id   AF-A0AAP0AX17-F1
#
_cell.length_a   1.000
_cell.length_b   1.000
_cell.length_c   1.000
_cell.angle_alpha   90.00
_cell.angle_beta   90.00
_cell.angle_gamma   90.00
#
_symmetry.space_group_name_H-M   'P 1'
#
loop_
_entity.id
_entity.type
_entity.pdbx_description
1 polymer ?
#
loop_
_entity_poly.entity_id
_entity_poly.type
_entity_poly.pdbx_seq_one_letter_code
_entity_poly.pdbx_strand_id
1 'polypeptide(L)'
;MSAENEACYKWALECFKLIFDKNVHPNLFVTDRELALMNAIQYVFPEAKNLLCQVHIHRNILANCRNFFTHGKECDVFLGIWQLVVNSSTENEFQKQFNQLLSTYSSKYPAVVEYVKILGLNHIRKCLFQLGLISFYI
;
A
#
# COMPACT_ATOMS: atom_id res chain seq x y z
N MET A 1 -20.53 -18.88 -1.78
CA MET A 1 -19.43 -17.90 -1.68
C MET A 1 -19.67 -17.10 -0.42
N SER A 2 -18.81 -17.24 0.59
CA SER A 2 -18.80 -16.32 1.72
C SER A 2 -18.48 -14.93 1.18
N ALA A 3 -19.35 -13.95 1.45
CA ALA A 3 -19.11 -12.59 1.00
C ALA A 3 -17.92 -12.02 1.79
N GLU A 4 -16.86 -11.60 1.09
CA GLU A 4 -15.78 -10.79 1.65
C GLU A 4 -16.35 -9.42 2.00
N ASN A 5 -16.86 -9.30 3.21
CA ASN A 5 -17.50 -8.10 3.71
C ASN A 5 -17.04 -7.80 5.15
N GLU A 6 -17.35 -6.60 5.60
CA GLU A 6 -16.86 -6.09 6.88
C GLU A 6 -17.31 -6.96 8.07
N ALA A 7 -18.52 -7.52 8.03
CA ALA A 7 -19.02 -8.38 9.09
C ALA A 7 -18.25 -9.71 9.16
N CYS A 8 -17.95 -10.31 8.02
CA CYS A 8 -17.13 -11.51 7.95
C CYS A 8 -15.70 -11.27 8.47
N TYR A 9 -15.07 -10.14 8.11
CA TYR A 9 -13.75 -9.79 8.63
C TYR A 9 -13.76 -9.49 10.12
N LYS A 10 -14.77 -8.78 10.64
CA LYS A 10 -14.91 -8.54 12.08
C LYS A 10 -14.96 -9.83 12.86
N TRP A 11 -15.84 -10.75 12.46
CA TRP A 11 -15.95 -12.06 13.10
C TRP A 11 -14.62 -12.84 13.07
N ALA A 12 -13.96 -12.88 11.91
CA ALA A 12 -12.67 -13.56 11.78
C ALA A 12 -11.59 -12.93 12.68
N LEU A 13 -11.54 -11.60 12.78
CA LEU A 13 -10.59 -10.87 13.62
C LEU A 13 -10.90 -11.04 15.12
N GLU A 14 -12.18 -11.12 15.51
CA GLU A 14 -12.58 -11.45 16.88
C GLU A 14 -12.11 -12.86 17.26
N CYS A 15 -12.27 -13.84 16.37
CA CYS A 15 -11.71 -15.17 16.57
C CYS A 15 -10.17 -15.14 16.65
N PHE A 16 -9.51 -14.39 15.77
CA PHE A 16 -8.06 -14.22 15.77
C PHE A 16 -7.55 -13.61 17.09
N LYS A 17 -8.30 -12.67 17.66
CA LYS A 17 -7.98 -12.04 18.95
C LYS A 17 -7.91 -13.04 20.11
N LEU A 18 -8.67 -14.13 20.05
CA LEU A 18 -8.67 -15.18 21.09
C LEU A 18 -7.38 -16.02 21.13
N ILE A 19 -6.54 -15.94 20.08
CA ILE A 19 -5.26 -16.65 20.03
C ILE A 19 -4.25 -16.00 20.98
N PHE A 20 -4.40 -14.71 21.28
CA PHE A 20 -3.46 -13.98 22.10
C PHE A 20 -3.92 -13.86 23.55
N ASP A 21 -2.95 -13.82 24.47
CA ASP A 21 -3.20 -13.49 25.86
C ASP A 21 -3.77 -12.07 26.01
N LYS A 22 -4.53 -11.80 27.08
CA LYS A 22 -5.21 -10.51 27.29
C LYS A 22 -4.33 -9.26 27.16
N ASN A 23 -3.02 -9.39 27.41
CA ASN A 23 -2.06 -8.28 27.40
C ASN A 23 -1.13 -8.30 26.18
N VAL A 24 -1.28 -9.27 25.28
CA VAL A 24 -0.49 -9.38 24.05
C VAL A 24 -1.45 -9.28 22.89
N HIS A 25 -1.26 -8.29 22.03
CA HIS A 25 -2.06 -8.17 20.81
C HIS A 25 -1.23 -7.52 19.71
N PRO A 26 -1.55 -7.78 18.44
CA PRO A 26 -0.89 -7.11 17.34
C PRO A 26 -1.14 -5.60 17.42
N ASN A 27 -0.06 -4.83 17.49
CA ASN A 27 -0.11 -3.36 17.43
C ASN A 27 -0.02 -2.84 15.99
N LEU A 28 0.13 -3.75 15.01
CA LEU A 28 0.38 -3.44 13.62
C LEU A 28 -0.21 -4.53 12.72
N PHE A 29 -0.97 -4.11 11.72
CA PHE A 29 -1.41 -4.96 10.62
C PHE A 29 -0.89 -4.39 9.31
N VAL A 30 -0.42 -5.26 8.42
CA VAL A 30 -0.03 -4.90 7.06
C VAL A 30 -0.97 -5.64 6.11
N THR A 31 -1.87 -4.91 5.46
CA THR A 31 -2.94 -5.46 4.61
C THR A 31 -2.91 -4.83 3.22
N ASP A 32 -3.60 -5.39 2.24
CA ASP A 32 -3.88 -4.67 1.01
C ASP A 32 -4.91 -3.55 1.26
N ARG A 33 -5.24 -2.76 0.22
CA ARG A 33 -6.19 -1.65 0.36
C ARG A 33 -7.64 -2.14 0.26
N GLU A 34 -8.00 -3.12 1.08
CA GLU A 34 -9.37 -3.62 1.20
C GLU A 34 -10.07 -2.89 2.37
N LEU A 35 -11.05 -2.05 2.04
CA LEU A 35 -11.66 -1.13 2.99
C LEU A 35 -12.44 -1.87 4.09
N ALA A 36 -13.11 -2.98 3.76
CA ALA A 36 -13.89 -3.71 4.73
C ALA A 36 -12.99 -4.36 5.80
N LEU A 37 -11.85 -4.91 5.41
CA LEU A 37 -10.81 -5.43 6.30
C LEU A 37 -10.17 -4.31 7.11
N MET A 38 -9.86 -3.17 6.49
CA MET A 38 -9.29 -2.02 7.20
C MET A 38 -10.21 -1.51 8.31
N ASN A 39 -11.50 -1.37 8.01
CA ASN A 39 -12.52 -0.98 8.98
C ASN A 39 -12.68 -2.03 10.09
N ALA A 40 -12.68 -3.31 9.73
CA ALA A 40 -12.78 -4.41 10.70
C ALA A 40 -11.58 -4.44 11.66
N ILE A 41 -10.36 -4.21 11.17
CA ILE A 41 -9.15 -4.09 12.00
C ILE A 41 -9.30 -2.93 12.98
N GLN A 42 -9.70 -1.75 12.51
CA GLN A 42 -9.88 -0.58 13.37
C GLN A 42 -10.96 -0.79 14.42
N TYR A 43 -11.98 -1.61 14.12
CA TYR A 43 -13.02 -1.97 15.06
C TYR A 43 -12.54 -2.96 16.14
N VAL A 44 -11.84 -4.02 15.77
CA VAL A 44 -11.43 -5.10 16.70
C VAL A 44 -10.15 -4.77 17.47
N PHE A 45 -9.25 -4.03 16.82
CA PHE A 45 -7.93 -3.60 17.32
C PHE A 45 -7.75 -2.08 17.14
N PRO A 46 -8.48 -1.24 17.90
CA PRO A 46 -8.47 0.22 17.70
C PRO A 46 -7.09 0.87 17.92
N GLU A 47 -6.26 0.28 18.77
CA GLU A 47 -4.89 0.74 19.05
C GLU A 47 -3.88 0.28 17.99
N ALA A 48 -4.25 -0.68 17.14
CA ALA A 48 -3.36 -1.20 16.12
C ALA A 48 -3.26 -0.24 14.93
N LYS A 49 -2.03 -0.04 14.46
CA LYS A 49 -1.79 0.68 13.22
C LYS A 49 -2.12 -0.22 12.04
N ASN A 50 -2.87 0.30 11.07
CA ASN A 50 -3.11 -0.38 9.81
C ASN A 50 -2.24 0.23 8.69
N LEU A 51 -1.36 -0.59 8.14
CA LEU A 51 -0.43 -0.25 7.08
C LEU A 51 -0.81 -0.98 5.79
N LEU A 52 -0.49 -0.36 4.65
CA LEU A 52 -0.69 -1.00 3.36
C LEU A 52 0.53 -1.83 2.94
N CYS A 53 0.29 -3.01 2.38
CA CYS A 53 1.33 -3.88 1.89
C CYS A 53 1.94 -3.29 0.60
N GLN A 54 3.24 -2.99 0.65
CA GLN A 54 3.97 -2.45 -0.50
C GLN A 54 3.98 -3.40 -1.69
N VAL A 55 4.07 -4.71 -1.44
CA VAL A 55 4.02 -5.74 -2.49
C VAL A 55 2.69 -5.70 -3.23
N HIS A 56 1.57 -5.57 -2.51
CA HIS A 56 0.24 -5.46 -3.13
C HIS A 56 0.08 -4.13 -3.89
N ILE A 57 0.56 -3.01 -3.36
CA ILE A 57 0.55 -1.72 -4.07
C ILE A 57 1.37 -1.84 -5.36
N HIS A 58 2.58 -2.39 -5.28
CA HIS A 58 3.45 -2.58 -6.44
C HIS A 58 2.79 -3.47 -7.50
N ARG A 59 2.21 -4.62 -7.10
CA ARG A 59 1.44 -5.50 -7.99
C ARG A 59 0.24 -4.79 -8.63
N ASN A 60 -0.49 -3.99 -7.86
CA ASN A 60 -1.62 -3.21 -8.37
C ASN A 60 -1.18 -2.20 -9.42
N ILE A 61 -0.05 -1.51 -9.19
CA ILE A 61 0.53 -0.59 -10.17
C ILE A 61 0.98 -1.34 -11.43
N LEU A 62 1.69 -2.48 -11.29
CA LEU A 62 2.12 -3.30 -12.44
C LEU A 62 0.94 -3.77 -13.29
N ALA A 63 -0.14 -4.23 -12.64
CA ALA A 63 -1.32 -4.75 -13.32
C ALA A 63 -2.11 -3.65 -14.03
N ASN A 64 -2.21 -2.45 -13.44
CA ASN A 64 -3.09 -1.39 -13.93
C ASN A 64 -2.37 -0.28 -14.69
N CYS A 65 -1.02 -0.17 -14.66
CA CYS A 65 -0.30 0.95 -15.31
C CYS A 65 -0.71 1.06 -16.77
N ARG A 66 -0.78 -0.07 -17.47
CA ARG A 66 -0.96 -0.13 -18.93
C ARG A 66 -2.25 0.53 -19.39
N ASN A 67 -3.27 0.58 -18.53
CA ASN A 67 -4.55 1.22 -18.83
C ASN A 67 -4.46 2.76 -18.90
N PHE A 68 -3.39 3.34 -18.36
CA PHE A 68 -3.21 4.80 -18.31
C PHE A 68 -2.27 5.36 -19.39
N PHE A 69 -1.57 4.50 -20.15
CA PHE A 69 -0.59 4.93 -21.15
C PHE A 69 -1.02 4.57 -22.56
N THR A 70 -0.83 5.49 -23.50
CA THR A 70 -1.07 5.27 -24.93
C THR A 70 0.02 4.45 -25.59
N HIS A 71 1.24 4.46 -25.04
CA HIS A 71 2.39 3.73 -25.59
C HIS A 71 3.07 2.88 -24.52
N GLY A 72 3.29 1.59 -24.83
CA GLY A 72 3.89 0.63 -23.88
C GLY A 72 5.25 1.07 -23.34
N LYS A 73 6.12 1.63 -24.19
CA LYS A 73 7.44 2.14 -23.78
C LYS A 73 7.36 3.20 -22.68
N GLU A 74 6.33 4.04 -22.67
CA GLU A 74 6.16 5.07 -21.62
C GLU A 74 5.70 4.45 -20.29
N CYS A 75 4.88 3.38 -20.32
CA CYS A 75 4.56 2.58 -19.12
C CYS A 75 5.83 1.92 -18.59
N ASP A 76 6.66 1.35 -19.46
CA ASP A 76 7.89 0.65 -19.04
C ASP A 76 8.86 1.61 -18.33
N VAL A 77 9.04 2.83 -18.87
CA VAL A 77 9.84 3.88 -18.22
C VAL A 77 9.20 4.31 -16.89
N PHE A 78 7.88 4.49 -16.87
CA PHE A 78 7.16 4.84 -15.64
C PHE A 78 7.35 3.77 -14.56
N LEU A 79 7.23 2.48 -14.91
CA LEU A 79 7.43 1.35 -13.99
C LEU A 79 8.87 1.28 -13.49
N GLY A 80 9.86 1.62 -14.32
CA GLY A 80 11.25 1.77 -13.89
C GLY A 80 11.42 2.83 -12.82
N ILE A 81 10.83 4.02 -13.00
CA ILE A 81 10.89 5.10 -11.99
C ILE A 81 10.11 4.70 -10.73
N TRP A 82 8.95 4.06 -10.89
CA TRP A 82 8.18 3.52 -9.76
C TRP A 82 8.97 2.50 -8.93
N GLN A 83 9.77 1.65 -9.58
CA GLN A 83 10.63 0.70 -8.89
C GLN A 83 11.69 1.40 -8.03
N LEU A 84 12.24 2.53 -8.49
CA LEU A 84 13.15 3.35 -7.68
C LEU A 84 12.42 3.88 -6.45
N VAL A 85 11.22 4.45 -6.63
CA VAL A 85 10.38 4.97 -5.54
C VAL A 85 10.14 3.91 -4.47
N VAL A 86 9.75 2.70 -4.88
CA VAL A 86 9.46 1.60 -3.94
C VAL A 86 10.73 1.12 -3.21
N ASN A 87 11.90 1.17 -3.85
CA ASN A 87 13.18 0.75 -3.28
C ASN A 87 13.95 1.87 -2.57
N SER A 88 13.35 3.04 -2.40
CA SER A 88 13.98 4.16 -1.70
C SER A 88 14.38 3.76 -0.28
N SER A 89 15.64 4.02 0.09
CA SER A 89 16.19 3.60 1.39
C SER A 89 15.95 4.63 2.50
N THR A 90 15.52 5.85 2.14
CA THR A 90 15.27 6.94 3.10
C THR A 90 14.02 7.73 2.74
N GLU A 91 13.44 8.45 3.72
CA GLU A 91 12.25 9.29 3.49
C GLU A 91 12.53 10.40 2.50
N ASN A 92 13.72 10.99 2.56
CA ASN A 92 14.11 12.04 1.65
C ASN A 92 14.27 11.53 0.20
N GLU A 93 14.88 10.34 0.02
CA GLU A 93 14.98 9.71 -1.29
C GLU A 93 13.61 9.38 -1.86
N PHE A 94 12.74 8.77 -1.04
CA PHE A 94 11.36 8.48 -1.42
C PHE A 94 10.63 9.75 -1.87
N GLN A 95 10.64 10.80 -1.04
CA GLN A 95 9.96 12.05 -1.36
C GLN A 95 10.50 12.67 -2.66
N LYS A 96 11.83 12.68 -2.83
CA LYS A 96 12.47 13.21 -4.05
C LYS A 96 12.02 12.45 -5.29
N GLN A 97 12.14 11.12 -5.28
CA GLN A 97 11.80 10.27 -6.44
C GLN A 97 10.30 10.28 -6.73
N PHE A 98 9.47 10.24 -5.68
CA PHE A 98 8.02 10.29 -5.82
C PHE A 98 7.55 11.61 -6.41
N ASN A 99 8.05 12.75 -5.91
CA ASN A 99 7.72 14.07 -6.44
C ASN A 99 8.19 14.23 -7.90
N GLN A 100 9.35 13.68 -8.24
CA GLN A 100 9.85 13.66 -9.62
C GLN A 100 8.94 12.82 -10.54
N LEU A 101 8.49 11.65 -10.09
CA LEU A 101 7.53 10.83 -10.84
C LEU A 101 6.22 11.62 -11.06
N LEU A 102 5.67 12.24 -10.01
CA LEU A 102 4.44 13.02 -10.15
C LEU A 102 4.63 14.19 -11.13
N SER A 103 5.69 14.99 -11.01
CA SER A 103 5.90 16.16 -11.87
C SER A 103 6.08 15.77 -13.33
N THR A 104 6.81 14.67 -13.59
CA THR A 104 7.08 14.18 -14.96
C THR A 104 5.80 13.78 -15.69
N TYR A 105 4.85 13.12 -15.00
CA TYR A 105 3.66 12.56 -15.64
C TYR A 105 2.39 13.42 -15.45
N SER A 106 2.43 14.47 -14.63
CA SER A 106 1.24 15.28 -14.28
C SER A 106 0.55 15.95 -15.48
N SER A 107 1.31 16.36 -16.50
CA SER A 107 0.74 17.05 -17.67
C SER A 107 0.16 16.06 -18.70
N LYS A 108 0.93 15.03 -19.05
CA LYS A 108 0.58 14.10 -20.14
C LYS A 108 -0.34 12.96 -19.68
N TYR A 109 -0.20 12.52 -18.43
CA TYR A 109 -0.92 11.38 -17.87
C TYR A 109 -1.50 11.70 -16.48
N PRO A 110 -2.38 12.71 -16.34
CA PRO A 110 -2.92 13.09 -15.04
C PRO A 110 -3.66 11.96 -14.32
N ALA A 111 -4.30 11.05 -15.05
CA ALA A 111 -5.02 9.91 -14.48
C ALA A 111 -4.11 8.91 -13.76
N VAL A 112 -2.90 8.62 -14.28
CA VAL A 112 -1.95 7.75 -13.56
C VAL A 112 -1.41 8.44 -12.31
N VAL A 113 -1.20 9.75 -12.38
CA VAL A 113 -0.77 10.56 -11.24
C VAL A 113 -1.83 10.53 -10.13
N GLU A 114 -3.11 10.70 -10.47
CA GLU A 114 -4.20 10.59 -9.51
C GLU A 114 -4.30 9.18 -8.90
N TYR A 115 -4.22 8.14 -9.73
CA TYR A 115 -4.20 6.75 -9.28
C TYR A 115 -3.06 6.47 -8.30
N VAL A 116 -1.85 6.90 -8.63
CA VAL A 116 -0.65 6.77 -7.77
C VAL A 116 -0.80 7.58 -6.49
N LYS A 117 -1.40 8.78 -6.53
CA LYS A 117 -1.65 9.58 -5.32
C LYS A 117 -2.64 8.90 -4.38
N ILE A 118 -3.73 8.37 -4.91
CA ILE A 118 -4.75 7.63 -4.15
C ILE A 118 -4.15 6.38 -3.50
N LEU A 119 -3.27 5.67 -4.20
CA LEU A 119 -2.58 4.49 -3.66
C LEU A 119 -1.40 4.83 -2.75
N GLY A 120 -0.70 5.94 -3.00
CA GLY A 120 0.66 6.18 -2.53
C GLY A 120 0.81 7.23 -1.41
N LEU A 121 0.08 8.36 -1.46
CA LEU A 121 0.41 9.53 -0.63
C LEU A 121 0.09 9.37 0.87
N ASN A 122 -0.98 8.64 1.21
CA ASN A 122 -1.39 8.51 2.62
C ASN A 122 -0.73 7.33 3.35
N HIS A 123 -0.11 6.39 2.61
CA HIS A 123 0.15 5.05 3.13
C HIS A 123 1.58 4.56 2.96
N ILE A 124 2.28 4.90 1.86
CA ILE A 124 3.67 4.43 1.65
C ILE A 124 4.61 5.02 2.71
N ARG A 125 4.37 6.27 3.10
CA ARG A 125 5.11 6.98 4.15
C ARG A 125 5.04 6.28 5.52
N LYS A 126 4.00 5.49 5.79
CA LYS A 126 3.89 4.73 7.04
C LYS A 126 4.62 3.38 6.98
N CYS A 127 4.74 2.78 5.79
CA CYS A 127 5.32 1.44 5.62
C CYS A 127 6.85 1.43 5.53
N LEU A 128 7.45 2.44 4.90
CA LEU A 128 8.91 2.48 4.67
C LEU A 128 9.72 2.80 5.94
N PHE A 129 9.10 3.40 6.96
CA PHE A 129 9.85 3.93 8.11
C PHE A 129 9.43 3.37 9.48
N GLN A 130 8.27 2.71 9.60
CA GLN A 130 7.87 2.07 10.86
C GLN A 130 8.37 0.64 11.01
N LEU A 131 8.77 0.01 9.91
CA LEU A 131 9.37 -1.29 9.94
C LEU A 131 10.84 -1.09 9.57
N GLY A 132 11.75 -1.22 10.55
CA GLY A 132 13.17 -1.48 10.31
C GLY A 132 13.40 -2.84 9.63
N LEU A 133 12.46 -3.28 8.79
CA LEU A 133 12.55 -4.42 7.92
C LEU A 133 13.16 -3.92 6.61
N ILE A 134 14.48 -3.90 6.64
CA ILE A 134 15.29 -4.06 5.43
C ILE A 134 14.65 -5.19 4.62
N SER A 135 14.24 -4.85 3.40
CA SER A 135 13.59 -5.73 2.45
C SER A 135 14.34 -7.08 2.35
N PHE A 136 13.70 -8.16 2.79
CA PHE A 136 14.06 -9.48 2.27
C PHE A 136 13.26 -9.68 0.98
N TYR A 137 13.99 -9.61 -0.13
CA TYR A 137 13.63 -10.18 -1.43
C TYR A 137 12.99 -11.56 -1.25
N ILE A 138 11.76 -11.74 -1.74
CA ILE A 138 11.34 -12.81 -2.66
C ILE A 138 10.23 -12.27 -3.57
#